data_AF-A0A7S2B2D1-F1
#
_entry.id   AF-A0A7S2B2D1-F1
#
_cell.length_a   1.000
_cell.length_b   1.000
_cell.length_c   1.000
_cell.angle_alpha   90.00
_cell.angle_beta   90.00
_cell.angle_gamma   90.00
#
_symmetry.space_group_name_H-M   'P 1'
#
loop_
_entity.id
_entity.type
_entity.pdbx_description
1 polymer ?
#
loop_
_entity_poly.entity_id
_entity_poly.type
_entity_poly.pdbx_seq_one_letter_code
_entity_poly.pdbx_strand_id
1 'polypeptide(L)'
;AAHAATGLDYLILTQGMATVQSYTPTKDGNDQKLQLHFYSRMLLVQNLVPTLQRSKHGGRVLSVLSAGVHSPYVNFRNDPGLGGGNYSIKNAADAAGFYNDLGLDAISQMYPSVNITHAAPGFVNTNWGTELPGVLRFGIRIMQPLFGRSLQRCGQLL
;
A
#
# COMPACT_ATOMS: atom_id res chain seq x y z
N ALA A 1 -26.50 16.74 18.88
CA ALA A 1 -25.19 17.34 19.18
C ALA A 1 -24.24 16.97 18.05
N ALA A 2 -23.78 17.94 17.26
CA ALA A 2 -22.72 17.67 16.29
C ALA A 2 -21.48 17.29 17.09
N HIS A 3 -20.91 16.10 16.84
CA HIS A 3 -19.58 15.79 17.33
C HIS A 3 -18.65 16.87 16.77
N ALA A 4 -18.24 17.84 17.60
CA ALA A 4 -17.19 18.78 17.24
C ALA A 4 -16.04 17.94 16.69
N ALA A 5 -15.75 18.08 15.40
CA ALA A 5 -14.97 17.10 14.63
C ALA A 5 -13.65 16.80 15.32
N THR A 6 -13.62 15.69 16.05
CA THR A 6 -12.44 15.21 16.76
C THR A 6 -11.36 14.92 15.72
N GLY A 7 -10.14 15.41 15.97
CA GLY A 7 -9.01 15.10 15.09
C GLY A 7 -8.80 13.60 14.95
N LEU A 8 -8.30 13.16 13.81
CA LEU A 8 -7.99 11.75 13.55
C LEU A 8 -6.59 11.48 14.09
N ASP A 9 -6.45 10.53 15.01
CA ASP A 9 -5.13 10.21 15.57
C ASP A 9 -4.33 9.26 14.69
N TYR A 10 -5.00 8.30 14.04
CA TYR A 10 -4.35 7.26 13.23
C TYR A 10 -5.09 7.00 11.93
N LEU A 11 -4.36 6.97 10.82
CA LEU A 11 -4.80 6.45 9.53
C LEU A 11 -3.92 5.26 9.15
N ILE A 12 -4.48 4.04 9.23
CA ILE A 12 -3.76 2.81 8.88
C ILE A 12 -4.25 2.33 7.52
N LEU A 13 -3.35 2.27 6.54
CA LEU A 13 -3.64 1.88 5.17
C LEU A 13 -3.10 0.46 4.94
N THR A 14 -4.00 -0.52 4.91
CA THR A 14 -3.64 -1.94 4.72
C THR A 14 -4.16 -2.52 3.41
N GLN A 15 -4.89 -1.72 2.61
CA GLN A 15 -5.59 -2.22 1.44
C GLN A 15 -4.62 -2.78 0.40
N GLY A 16 -4.91 -3.98 -0.08
CA GLY A 16 -4.03 -4.70 -0.99
C GLY A 16 -4.77 -5.84 -1.67
N MET A 17 -4.15 -6.36 -2.71
CA MET A 17 -4.68 -7.48 -3.48
C MET A 17 -3.53 -8.29 -4.05
N ALA A 18 -3.75 -9.59 -4.20
CA ALA A 18 -2.88 -10.48 -4.96
C ALA A 18 -3.56 -10.77 -6.29
N THR A 19 -2.89 -10.47 -7.39
CA THR A 19 -3.40 -10.76 -8.75
C THR A 19 -2.23 -11.13 -9.64
N VAL A 20 -2.52 -12.01 -10.61
CA VAL A 20 -1.63 -12.39 -11.71
C VAL A 20 -2.18 -11.91 -13.06
N GLN A 21 -3.23 -11.10 -13.03
CA GLN A 21 -3.77 -10.47 -14.22
C GLN A 21 -2.73 -9.49 -14.79
N SER A 22 -2.78 -9.29 -16.11
CA SER A 22 -2.05 -8.22 -16.78
C SER A 22 -2.62 -6.85 -16.39
N TYR A 23 -2.13 -5.79 -17.03
CA TYR A 23 -2.73 -4.46 -16.94
C TYR A 23 -4.26 -4.56 -17.06
N THR A 24 -4.94 -4.11 -16.01
CA THR A 24 -6.40 -4.19 -15.91
C THR A 24 -6.90 -2.78 -15.56
N PRO A 25 -7.40 -2.01 -16.54
CA PRO A 25 -7.80 -0.64 -16.31
C PRO A 25 -9.05 -0.57 -15.44
N THR A 26 -9.05 0.35 -14.47
CA THR A 26 -10.25 0.77 -13.74
C THR A 26 -11.08 1.72 -14.61
N LYS A 27 -12.28 2.08 -14.13
CA LYS A 27 -13.11 3.13 -14.75
C LYS A 27 -12.40 4.49 -14.85
N ASP A 28 -11.38 4.73 -14.03
CA ASP A 28 -10.60 5.96 -13.99
C ASP A 28 -9.35 5.86 -14.91
N GLY A 29 -9.18 4.74 -15.62
CA GLY A 29 -8.09 4.53 -16.57
C GLY A 29 -6.76 4.11 -15.97
N ASN A 30 -6.69 3.85 -14.65
CA ASN A 30 -5.46 3.37 -13.99
C ASN A 30 -5.41 1.85 -13.95
N ASP A 31 -4.22 1.26 -13.83
CA ASP A 31 -4.10 -0.15 -13.43
C ASP A 31 -4.75 -0.39 -12.06
N GLN A 32 -5.58 -1.42 -11.94
CA GLN A 32 -6.31 -1.73 -10.69
C GLN A 32 -5.38 -1.96 -9.48
N LYS A 33 -4.23 -2.60 -9.69
CA LYS A 33 -3.29 -2.90 -8.61
C LYS A 33 -2.62 -1.61 -8.17
N LEU A 34 -2.18 -0.77 -9.10
CA LEU A 34 -1.59 0.53 -8.79
C LEU A 34 -2.61 1.50 -8.17
N GLN A 35 -3.87 1.46 -8.61
CA GLN A 35 -4.95 2.23 -8.01
C GLN A 35 -5.19 1.85 -6.55
N LEU A 36 -5.25 0.56 -6.25
CA LEU A 36 -5.43 0.09 -4.88
C LEU A 36 -4.17 0.27 -4.03
N HIS A 37 -3.00 -0.08 -4.55
CA HIS A 37 -1.75 -0.12 -3.79
C HIS A 37 -1.07 1.24 -3.64
N PHE A 38 -1.35 2.22 -4.51
CA PHE A 38 -0.69 3.54 -4.45
C PHE A 38 -1.68 4.70 -4.53
N TYR A 39 -2.43 4.88 -5.63
CA TYR A 39 -3.21 6.11 -5.83
C TYR A 39 -4.28 6.33 -4.77
N SER A 40 -5.00 5.28 -4.38
CA SER A 40 -6.00 5.38 -3.30
C SER A 40 -5.38 5.76 -1.95
N ARG A 41 -4.16 5.30 -1.67
CA ARG A 41 -3.42 5.64 -0.44
C ARG A 41 -3.07 7.12 -0.43
N MET A 42 -2.50 7.64 -1.51
CA MET A 42 -2.14 9.05 -1.60
C MET A 42 -3.38 9.94 -1.46
N LEU A 43 -4.47 9.57 -2.13
CA LEU A 43 -5.72 10.30 -2.06
C LEU A 43 -6.32 10.30 -0.65
N LEU A 44 -6.33 9.15 0.04
CA LEU A 44 -6.80 9.05 1.42
C LEU A 44 -5.97 9.92 2.36
N VAL A 45 -4.64 9.88 2.24
CA VAL A 45 -3.76 10.70 3.08
C VAL A 45 -4.03 12.18 2.82
N GLN A 46 -3.97 12.64 1.57
CA GLN A 46 -4.17 14.04 1.22
C GLN A 46 -5.52 14.60 1.71
N ASN A 47 -6.61 13.83 1.57
CA ASN A 47 -7.93 14.29 2.02
C ASN A 47 -8.10 14.27 3.54
N LEU A 48 -7.40 13.37 4.25
CA LEU A 48 -7.54 13.22 5.70
C LEU A 48 -6.48 13.99 6.50
N VAL A 49 -5.42 14.49 5.85
CA VAL A 49 -4.38 15.34 6.47
C VAL A 49 -4.97 16.49 7.30
N PRO A 50 -5.94 17.29 6.81
CA PRO A 50 -6.50 18.38 7.62
C PRO A 50 -7.13 17.89 8.93
N THR A 51 -7.66 16.68 8.96
CA THR A 51 -8.24 16.06 10.15
C THR A 51 -7.17 15.41 11.03
N LEU A 52 -6.11 14.85 10.45
CA LEU A 52 -4.93 14.34 11.16
C LEU A 52 -4.18 15.47 11.89
N GLN A 53 -4.06 16.64 11.27
CA GLN A 53 -3.42 17.82 11.89
C GLN A 53 -4.20 18.36 13.10
N ARG A 54 -5.51 18.08 13.19
CA ARG A 54 -6.34 18.44 14.36
C ARG A 54 -6.21 17.44 15.51
N SER A 55 -5.47 16.35 15.35
CA SER A 55 -5.22 15.40 16.45
C SER A 55 -4.50 16.09 17.61
N LYS A 56 -5.00 15.88 18.82
CA LYS A 56 -4.34 16.35 20.05
C LYS A 56 -3.13 15.49 20.44
N HIS A 57 -3.00 14.30 19.85
CA HIS A 57 -1.96 13.31 20.14
C HIS A 57 -0.89 13.21 19.04
N GLY A 58 -0.94 14.13 18.06
CA GLY A 58 -0.13 14.10 16.84
C GLY A 58 -0.65 13.05 15.87
N GLY A 59 -1.22 13.49 14.74
CA GLY A 59 -1.77 12.59 13.73
C GLY A 59 -0.68 11.67 13.14
N ARG A 60 -1.04 10.41 12.90
CA ARG A 60 -0.12 9.40 12.36
C ARG A 60 -0.73 8.67 11.17
N VAL A 61 0.08 8.42 10.16
CA VAL A 61 -0.25 7.61 8.99
C VAL A 61 0.70 6.42 8.94
N LEU A 62 0.14 5.21 8.90
CA LEU A 62 0.89 3.98 8.68
C LEU A 62 0.40 3.35 7.37
N SER A 63 1.24 3.39 6.34
CA SER A 63 1.02 2.63 5.11
C SER A 63 1.69 1.26 5.23
N VAL A 64 0.91 0.18 5.15
CA VAL A 64 1.42 -1.19 5.18
C VAL A 64 1.45 -1.74 3.75
N LEU A 65 2.65 -1.90 3.20
CA LEU A 65 2.89 -2.54 1.90
C LEU A 65 4.31 -3.13 1.80
N SER A 66 5.26 -2.44 1.19
CA SER A 66 6.57 -3.01 0.82
C SER A 66 7.72 -2.03 1.03
N ALA A 67 7.66 -1.21 2.08
CA ALA A 67 8.67 -0.20 2.40
C ALA A 67 10.12 -0.70 2.25
N GLY A 68 10.87 -0.14 1.29
CA GLY A 68 12.23 -0.55 0.98
C GLY A 68 12.43 -2.00 0.50
N VAL A 69 11.36 -2.78 0.35
CA VAL A 69 11.36 -4.18 -0.11
C VAL A 69 10.80 -4.26 -1.53
N HIS A 70 11.42 -3.49 -2.43
CA HIS A 70 11.14 -3.48 -3.87
C HIS A 70 12.36 -2.98 -4.65
N SER A 71 12.38 -3.20 -5.97
CA SER A 71 13.31 -2.48 -6.85
C SER A 71 12.75 -1.10 -7.21
N PRO A 72 13.57 -0.13 -7.61
CA PRO A 72 13.08 1.06 -8.30
C PRO A 72 12.37 0.67 -9.60
N TYR A 73 11.25 1.30 -9.89
CA TYR A 73 10.59 1.11 -11.18
C TYR A 73 11.27 1.94 -12.28
N VAL A 74 12.05 1.26 -13.12
CA VAL A 74 12.94 1.88 -14.10
C VAL A 74 12.23 2.68 -15.20
N ASN A 75 10.99 2.31 -15.53
CA ASN A 75 10.22 2.93 -16.62
C ASN A 75 9.30 4.06 -16.14
N PHE A 76 9.44 4.54 -14.90
CA PHE A 76 8.61 5.61 -14.33
C PHE A 76 8.48 6.85 -15.24
N ARG A 77 9.57 7.23 -15.92
CA ARG A 77 9.57 8.43 -16.78
C ARG A 77 8.70 8.29 -18.04
N ASN A 78 8.60 7.09 -18.58
CA ASN A 78 7.96 6.84 -19.88
C ASN A 78 6.60 6.17 -19.74
N ASP A 79 6.40 5.37 -18.68
CA ASP A 79 5.20 4.59 -18.43
C ASP A 79 4.88 4.54 -16.93
N PRO A 80 4.57 5.68 -16.29
CA PRO A 80 4.33 5.75 -14.84
C PRO A 80 3.08 4.95 -14.40
N GLY A 81 2.09 4.85 -15.29
CA GLY A 81 0.82 4.16 -15.03
C GLY A 81 0.79 2.69 -15.45
N LEU A 82 1.88 2.15 -16.03
CA LEU A 82 2.01 0.78 -16.55
C LEU A 82 1.12 0.44 -17.75
N GLY A 83 0.42 1.44 -18.33
CA GLY A 83 -0.46 1.27 -19.49
C GLY A 83 0.26 1.37 -20.83
N GLY A 84 1.52 1.81 -20.85
CA GLY A 84 2.35 2.01 -22.05
C GLY A 84 3.08 0.75 -22.54
N GLY A 85 2.68 -0.43 -22.09
CA GLY A 85 3.24 -1.71 -22.54
C GLY A 85 4.37 -2.28 -21.67
N ASN A 86 4.78 -1.60 -20.60
CA ASN A 86 5.80 -2.11 -19.67
C ASN A 86 5.21 -2.94 -18.51
N TYR A 87 3.94 -3.33 -18.60
CA TYR A 87 3.30 -4.08 -17.54
C TYR A 87 3.95 -5.46 -17.35
N SER A 88 4.35 -5.75 -16.11
CA SER A 88 4.60 -7.10 -15.63
C SER A 88 4.23 -7.15 -14.15
N ILE A 89 4.00 -8.35 -13.60
CA ILE A 89 3.68 -8.51 -12.17
C ILE A 89 4.78 -7.90 -11.29
N LYS A 90 6.05 -8.07 -11.69
CA LYS A 90 7.22 -7.48 -11.03
C LYS A 90 7.20 -5.96 -11.15
N ASN A 91 7.06 -5.40 -12.35
CA ASN A 91 7.02 -3.94 -12.54
C ASN A 91 5.87 -3.29 -11.77
N ALA A 92 4.69 -3.94 -11.72
CA ALA A 92 3.57 -3.44 -10.94
C ALA A 92 3.82 -3.51 -9.43
N ALA A 93 4.54 -4.53 -8.94
CA ALA A 93 4.95 -4.60 -7.54
C ALA A 93 6.01 -3.55 -7.20
N ASP A 94 7.03 -3.40 -8.06
CA ASP A 94 8.09 -2.42 -7.90
C ASP A 94 7.54 -0.99 -7.94
N ALA A 95 6.67 -0.67 -8.91
CA ALA A 95 6.02 0.63 -9.00
C ALA A 95 5.18 0.92 -7.75
N ALA A 96 4.36 -0.04 -7.30
CA ALA A 96 3.53 0.16 -6.12
C ALA A 96 4.36 0.44 -4.86
N GLY A 97 5.43 -0.31 -4.62
CA GLY A 97 6.33 -0.09 -3.48
C GLY A 97 7.10 1.22 -3.60
N PHE A 98 7.80 1.40 -4.73
CA PHE A 98 8.63 2.57 -5.00
C PHE A 98 7.86 3.88 -4.94
N TYR A 99 6.64 3.90 -5.49
CA TYR A 99 5.82 5.10 -5.43
C TYR A 99 5.30 5.38 -4.02
N ASN A 100 5.02 4.36 -3.19
CA ASN A 100 4.66 4.58 -1.79
C ASN A 100 5.82 5.22 -1.02
N ASP A 101 7.06 4.72 -1.18
CA ASP A 101 8.24 5.30 -0.53
C ASP A 101 8.37 6.79 -0.87
N LEU A 102 8.39 7.14 -2.16
CA LEU A 102 8.55 8.53 -2.61
C LEU A 102 7.35 9.42 -2.31
N GLY A 103 6.13 8.90 -2.52
CA GLY A 103 4.90 9.65 -2.34
C GLY A 103 4.66 9.99 -0.87
N LEU A 104 4.90 9.03 0.04
CA LEU A 104 4.77 9.26 1.48
C LEU A 104 5.88 10.16 2.01
N ASP A 105 7.11 10.02 1.51
CA ASP A 105 8.21 10.95 1.84
C ASP A 105 7.86 12.39 1.45
N ALA A 106 7.39 12.62 0.22
CA ALA A 106 6.97 13.94 -0.24
C ALA A 106 5.81 14.51 0.60
N ILE A 107 4.81 13.70 0.95
CA ILE A 107 3.71 14.11 1.84
C ILE A 107 4.24 14.45 3.25
N SER A 108 5.20 13.70 3.77
CA SER A 108 5.79 13.95 5.10
C SER A 108 6.49 15.31 5.16
N GLN A 109 7.14 15.72 4.06
CA GLN A 109 7.78 17.02 3.93
C GLN A 109 6.76 18.16 3.80
N MET A 110 5.64 17.91 3.11
CA MET A 110 4.54 18.89 2.99
C MET A 110 3.77 19.09 4.31
N TYR A 111 3.65 18.05 5.14
CA TYR A 111 2.86 18.08 6.37
C TYR A 111 3.68 17.60 7.58
N PRO A 112 4.71 18.37 8.01
CA PRO A 112 5.64 17.96 9.06
C PRO A 112 4.98 17.79 10.45
N SER A 113 3.73 18.25 10.62
CA SER A 113 2.93 18.04 11.83
C SER A 113 2.25 16.67 11.92
N VAL A 114 2.32 15.86 10.85
CA VAL A 114 1.75 14.51 10.79
C VAL A 114 2.91 13.51 10.64
N ASN A 115 2.94 12.49 11.49
CA ASN A 115 3.94 11.43 11.39
C ASN A 115 3.52 10.45 10.29
N ILE A 116 4.38 10.21 9.31
CA ILE A 116 4.07 9.32 8.18
C ILE A 116 5.10 8.20 8.14
N THR A 117 4.62 6.96 8.05
CA THR A 117 5.47 5.77 8.02
C THR A 117 4.99 4.80 6.95
N HIS A 118 5.93 4.21 6.22
CA HIS A 118 5.69 3.08 5.33
C HIS A 118 6.35 1.85 5.95
N ALA A 119 5.61 0.76 6.06
CA ALA A 119 6.10 -0.48 6.65
C ALA A 119 5.94 -1.67 5.70
N ALA A 120 6.86 -2.64 5.83
CA ALA A 120 6.84 -3.90 5.12
C ALA A 120 6.59 -5.05 6.11
N PRO A 121 5.39 -5.66 6.14
CA PRO A 121 5.09 -6.76 7.05
C PRO A 121 5.84 -8.06 6.66
N GLY A 122 6.29 -8.14 5.41
CA GLY A 122 6.90 -9.32 4.81
C GLY A 122 5.87 -10.36 4.40
N PHE A 123 6.30 -11.62 4.27
CA PHE A 123 5.40 -12.73 4.00
C PHE A 123 4.69 -13.14 5.29
N VAL A 124 3.36 -12.99 5.33
CA VAL A 124 2.54 -13.23 6.53
C VAL A 124 1.53 -14.33 6.25
N ASN A 125 1.34 -15.22 7.23
CA ASN A 125 0.34 -16.27 7.20
C ASN A 125 -1.08 -15.67 7.38
N THR A 126 -1.70 -15.28 6.27
CA THR A 126 -3.01 -14.63 6.21
C THR A 126 -3.85 -15.18 5.05
N ASN A 127 -5.08 -14.69 4.89
CA ASN A 127 -5.90 -14.98 3.72
C ASN A 127 -5.42 -14.30 2.42
N TRP A 128 -4.28 -13.62 2.41
CA TRP A 128 -3.64 -13.13 1.18
C TRP A 128 -3.44 -14.27 0.16
N GLY A 129 -3.68 -13.97 -1.12
CA GLY A 129 -3.59 -14.96 -2.22
C GLY A 129 -4.85 -15.79 -2.47
N THR A 130 -5.97 -15.54 -1.77
CA THR A 130 -7.24 -16.27 -1.99
C THR A 130 -7.78 -16.11 -3.42
N GLU A 131 -7.57 -14.95 -4.02
CA GLU A 131 -8.04 -14.58 -5.37
C GLU A 131 -7.16 -15.14 -6.51
N LEU A 132 -6.07 -15.84 -6.18
CA LEU A 132 -5.16 -16.39 -7.17
C LEU A 132 -5.69 -17.70 -7.78
N PRO A 133 -5.24 -18.07 -9.00
CA PRO A 133 -5.56 -19.36 -9.61
C PRO A 133 -5.29 -20.55 -8.67
N GLY A 134 -6.11 -21.59 -8.75
CA GLY A 134 -6.15 -22.68 -7.78
C GLY A 134 -4.80 -23.32 -7.44
N VAL A 135 -3.94 -23.52 -8.44
CA VAL A 135 -2.59 -24.08 -8.25
C VAL A 135 -1.68 -23.14 -7.43
N LEU A 136 -1.64 -21.85 -7.78
CA LEU A 136 -0.86 -20.85 -7.05
C LEU A 136 -1.38 -20.67 -5.63
N ARG A 137 -2.71 -20.61 -5.48
CA ARG A 137 -3.38 -20.53 -4.17
C ARG A 137 -3.01 -21.71 -3.29
N PHE A 138 -3.06 -22.93 -3.82
CA PHE A 138 -2.68 -24.14 -3.07
C PHE A 138 -1.21 -24.09 -2.62
N GLY A 139 -0.29 -23.73 -3.52
CA GLY A 139 1.12 -23.57 -3.18
C GLY A 139 1.34 -22.53 -2.07
N ILE A 140 0.69 -21.37 -2.15
CA ILE A 140 0.77 -20.33 -1.12
C ILE A 140 0.26 -20.84 0.23
N ARG A 141 -0.84 -21.60 0.26
CA ARG A 141 -1.41 -22.15 1.50
C ARG A 141 -0.48 -23.17 2.17
N ILE A 142 0.33 -23.90 1.42
CA ILE A 142 1.38 -24.76 1.98
C ILE A 142 2.54 -23.93 2.52
N MET A 143 2.98 -22.91 1.78
CA MET A 143 4.15 -22.11 2.13
C MET A 143 3.92 -21.16 3.32
N GLN A 144 2.72 -20.62 3.47
CA GLN A 144 2.39 -19.63 4.50
C GLN A 144 2.63 -20.08 5.96
N PRO A 145 2.18 -21.27 6.41
CA PRO A 145 2.45 -21.71 7.78
C PRO A 145 3.92 -22.05 8.02
N LEU A 146 4.67 -22.40 6.96
CA LEU A 146 6.07 -22.83 7.06
C LEU A 146 7.05 -21.65 7.05
N PHE A 147 6.79 -20.64 6.23
CA PHE A 147 7.72 -19.54 5.96
C PHE A 147 7.13 -18.16 6.28
N GLY A 148 5.82 -18.07 6.47
CA GLY A 148 5.13 -16.83 6.79
C GLY A 148 5.21 -16.49 8.27
N ARG A 149 5.36 -15.21 8.59
CA ARG A 149 5.20 -14.70 9.95
C ARG A 149 3.75 -14.89 10.41
N SER A 150 3.53 -15.12 11.69
CA SER A 150 2.17 -15.14 12.24
C SER A 150 1.53 -13.75 12.22
N LEU A 151 0.20 -13.71 12.23
CA LEU A 151 -0.58 -12.46 12.35
C LEU A 151 -0.19 -11.67 13.60
N GLN A 152 -0.06 -12.35 14.74
CA GLN A 152 0.31 -11.72 16.01
C GLN A 152 1.70 -11.10 15.93
N ARG A 153 2.68 -11.84 15.37
CA ARG A 153 4.05 -11.33 15.24
C ARG A 153 4.12 -10.14 14.27
N CYS A 154 3.37 -10.20 13.17
CA CYS A 154 3.25 -9.07 12.26
C CYS A 154 2.68 -7.84 12.96
N GLY A 155 1.58 -7.99 13.71
CA GLY A 155 0.94 -6.87 14.41
C GLY A 155 1.76 -6.27 15.55
N GLN A 156 2.75 -6.98 16.09
CA GLN A 156 3.70 -6.44 17.08
C GLN A 156 4.84 -5.63 16.45
N LEU A 157 5.12 -5.84 15.16
CA LEU A 157 6.23 -5.20 14.44
C LEU A 157 5.80 -3.95 13.67
N LEU A 158 4.49 -3.80 13.44
CA LEU A 158 3.85 -2.66 12.80
C LEU A 158 3.37 -1.67 13.86
#